data_AF-A0A6M0BX34-F1
#
_entry.id   AF-A0A6M0BX34-F1
#
_cell.length_a   1.000
_cell.length_b   1.000
_cell.length_c   1.000
_cell.angle_alpha   90.00
_cell.angle_beta   90.00
_cell.angle_gamma   90.00
#
_symmetry.space_group_name_H-M   'P 1'
#
loop_
_entity.id
_entity.type
_entity.pdbx_description
1 polymer ?
#
loop_
_entity_poly.entity_id
_entity_poly.type
_entity_poly.pdbx_seq_one_letter_code
_entity_poly.pdbx_strand_id
1 'polypeptide(L)'
;MTQATNTDSQIHSQNTAIETLKCKECGEEYPLEAKHICEDVCFGPLEVKYDYEKLSQTVSRATIEAGPNSIWRYRQFLPVKTDNVIDVGTGMTPLLKSER
;
A
#
# COMPACT_ATOMS: atom_id res chain seq x y z
N MET A 1 -14.58 32.94 -16.58
CA MET A 1 -15.49 32.05 -17.33
C MET A 1 -14.69 30.84 -17.75
N THR A 2 -15.15 29.64 -17.35
CA THR A 2 -15.00 28.34 -18.06
C THR A 2 -13.57 27.79 -18.30
N GLN A 3 -13.14 26.60 -17.87
CA GLN A 3 -13.77 25.44 -17.22
C GLN A 3 -12.68 24.67 -16.45
N ALA A 4 -13.00 24.21 -15.24
CA ALA A 4 -12.29 23.11 -14.63
C ALA A 4 -12.71 21.84 -15.39
N THR A 5 -11.77 21.21 -16.09
CA THR A 5 -12.01 19.94 -16.78
C THR A 5 -12.21 18.85 -15.72
N ASN A 6 -13.48 18.52 -15.46
CA ASN A 6 -13.88 17.23 -14.92
C ASN A 6 -13.24 16.15 -15.81
N THR A 7 -12.25 15.44 -15.27
CA THR A 7 -11.73 14.22 -15.90
C THR A 7 -12.10 13.07 -14.99
N ASP A 8 -13.15 12.40 -15.44
CA ASP A 8 -13.68 11.11 -15.05
C ASP A 8 -12.95 10.35 -13.93
N SER A 9 -13.69 10.22 -12.82
CA SER A 9 -13.53 9.19 -11.81
C SER A 9 -13.69 7.80 -12.44
N GLN A 10 -12.64 7.29 -13.05
CA GLN A 10 -12.47 5.85 -13.28
C GLN A 10 -11.41 5.34 -12.32
N ILE A 11 -11.83 5.03 -11.09
CA ILE A 11 -11.05 4.26 -10.14
C ILE A 11 -10.95 2.85 -10.71
N HIS A 12 -9.93 2.59 -11.53
CA HIS A 12 -9.54 1.23 -11.86
C HIS A 12 -9.14 0.55 -10.56
N SER A 13 -10.04 -0.30 -10.06
CA SER A 13 -9.81 -1.17 -8.91
C SER A 13 -8.76 -2.20 -9.28
N GLN A 14 -7.49 -1.81 -9.17
CA GLN A 14 -6.36 -2.70 -9.35
C GLN A 14 -6.08 -3.42 -8.03
N ASN A 15 -6.60 -4.64 -7.98
CA ASN A 15 -6.20 -5.83 -7.21
C ASN A 15 -5.26 -5.67 -5.99
N THR A 16 -5.51 -4.67 -5.15
CA THR A 16 -4.77 -4.47 -3.91
C THR A 16 -5.57 -5.18 -2.81
N ALA A 17 -4.89 -5.92 -1.94
CA ALA A 17 -5.53 -6.66 -0.85
C ALA A 17 -5.63 -5.81 0.43
N ILE A 18 -5.86 -4.52 0.26
CA ILE A 18 -5.93 -3.53 1.32
C ILE A 18 -7.38 -3.10 1.47
N GLU A 19 -7.90 -3.18 2.69
CA GLU A 19 -9.30 -2.91 2.99
C GLU A 19 -9.49 -1.49 3.53
N THR A 20 -8.88 -1.21 4.68
CA THR A 20 -9.05 0.02 5.46
C THR A 20 -7.76 0.39 6.19
N LEU A 21 -7.73 1.57 6.79
CA LEU A 21 -6.79 1.88 7.85
C LEU A 21 -7.42 1.51 9.20
N LYS A 22 -6.65 0.95 10.12
CA LYS A 22 -7.11 0.56 11.45
C LYS A 22 -6.19 1.12 12.51
N CYS A 23 -6.75 1.75 13.54
CA CYS A 23 -5.96 2.19 14.67
C CYS A 23 -5.38 1.00 15.43
N LYS A 24 -4.07 1.04 15.69
CA LYS A 24 -3.37 0.01 16.45
C LYS A 24 -3.86 -0.10 17.90
N GLU A 25 -4.25 1.03 18.50
CA GLU A 25 -4.55 1.13 19.92
C GLU A 25 -6.02 0.84 20.24
N CYS A 26 -6.96 1.49 19.53
CA CYS A 26 -8.39 1.36 19.80
C CYS A 26 -9.15 0.50 18.78
N GLY A 27 -8.55 0.21 17.62
CA GLY A 27 -9.16 -0.58 16.57
C GLY A 27 -10.15 0.15 15.65
N GLU A 28 -10.33 1.46 15.82
CA GLU A 28 -11.19 2.29 14.94
C GLU A 28 -10.76 2.17 13.48
N GLU A 29 -11.73 2.09 12.56
CA GLU A 29 -11.48 1.91 11.13
C GLU A 29 -11.70 3.20 10.35
N TYR A 30 -10.78 3.45 9.42
CA TYR A 30 -10.72 4.66 8.61
C TYR A 30 -10.63 4.30 7.12
N PRO A 31 -11.15 5.16 6.22
CA PRO A 31 -10.96 4.99 4.79
C PRO A 31 -9.48 5.09 4.40
N LEU A 32 -9.12 4.48 3.26
CA LEU A 32 -7.78 4.53 2.68
C LEU A 32 -7.45 5.92 2.11
N GLU A 33 -6.99 6.78 3.01
CA GLU A 33 -6.63 8.17 2.81
C GLU A 33 -5.20 8.42 3.33
N ALA A 34 -4.65 9.60 3.03
CA ALA A 34 -3.34 10.03 3.55
C ALA A 34 -3.45 10.44 5.04
N LYS A 35 -3.84 9.49 5.89
CA LYS A 35 -4.01 9.64 7.34
C LYS A 35 -3.09 8.68 8.06
N HIS A 36 -2.58 9.11 9.20
CA HIS A 36 -1.62 8.32 10.01
C HIS A 36 -1.95 8.33 11.51
N ILE A 37 -2.96 9.09 11.92
CA ILE A 37 -3.38 9.27 13.32
C ILE A 37 -4.88 9.03 13.43
N CYS A 38 -5.31 8.35 14.49
CA CYS A 38 -6.71 8.22 14.90
C CYS A 38 -7.18 9.52 15.58
N GLU A 39 -7.64 10.48 14.79
CA GLU A 39 -8.01 11.81 15.27
C GLU A 39 -9.28 11.82 16.14
N ASP A 40 -10.18 10.84 15.96
CA ASP A 40 -11.50 10.88 16.57
C ASP A 40 -11.54 10.29 18.00
N VAL A 41 -10.65 9.34 18.31
CA VAL A 41 -10.77 8.52 19.54
C VAL A 41 -9.56 8.61 20.46
N CYS A 42 -8.36 8.26 19.98
CA CYS A 42 -7.23 8.01 20.89
C CYS A 42 -5.88 8.61 20.45
N PHE A 43 -5.82 9.28 19.30
CA PHE A 43 -4.58 9.82 18.72
C PHE A 43 -3.47 8.78 18.50
N GLY A 44 -3.83 7.49 18.45
CA GLY A 44 -2.92 6.38 18.16
C GLY A 44 -2.57 6.27 16.68
N PRO A 45 -1.50 5.54 16.33
CA PRO A 45 -1.11 5.33 14.94
C PRO A 45 -2.13 4.49 14.17
N LEU A 46 -2.36 4.85 12.90
CA LEU A 46 -3.12 4.04 11.95
C LEU A 46 -2.20 3.10 11.19
N GLU A 47 -2.62 1.84 11.07
CA GLU A 47 -1.95 0.81 10.28
C GLU A 47 -2.87 0.32 9.15
N VAL A 48 -2.31 -0.29 8.11
CA VAL A 48 -3.08 -0.82 7.00
C VAL A 48 -3.70 -2.17 7.37
N LYS A 49 -5.02 -2.33 7.19
CA LYS A 49 -5.73 -3.60 7.32
C LYS A 49 -5.73 -4.32 5.98
N TYR A 50 -5.20 -5.55 5.98
CA TYR A 50 -5.07 -6.40 4.79
C TYR A 50 -6.08 -7.56 4.79
N ASP A 51 -6.55 -7.90 3.60
CA ASP A 51 -7.24 -9.15 3.31
C ASP A 51 -6.20 -10.26 3.10
N TYR A 52 -5.88 -10.97 4.18
CA TYR A 52 -4.89 -12.06 4.15
C TYR A 52 -5.35 -13.27 3.36
N GLU A 53 -6.66 -13.53 3.27
CA GLU A 53 -7.19 -14.64 2.48
C GLU A 53 -6.91 -14.39 1.00
N LYS A 54 -7.21 -13.19 0.50
CA LYS A 54 -6.89 -12.78 -0.86
C LYS A 54 -5.38 -12.76 -1.14
N LEU A 55 -4.57 -12.28 -0.19
CA LEU A 55 -3.11 -12.31 -0.35
C LEU A 55 -2.58 -13.74 -0.47
N SER A 56 -3.07 -14.66 0.35
CA SER A 56 -2.62 -16.06 0.34
C SER A 56 -2.89 -16.76 -0.99
N GLN A 57 -3.93 -16.34 -1.72
CA GLN A 57 -4.32 -16.90 -3.02
C GLN A 57 -3.58 -16.25 -4.19
N THR A 58 -3.16 -14.99 -4.06
CA THR A 58 -2.67 -14.17 -5.18
C THR A 58 -1.18 -13.87 -5.12
N VAL A 59 -0.56 -14.01 -3.94
CA VAL A 59 0.86 -13.71 -3.74
C VAL A 59 1.62 -14.99 -3.44
N SER A 60 2.69 -15.22 -4.19
CA SER A 60 3.65 -16.29 -3.94
C SER A 60 5.06 -15.75 -4.02
N ARG A 61 6.04 -16.54 -3.56
CA ARG A 61 7.45 -16.20 -3.76
C ARG A 61 7.79 -16.00 -5.23
N ALA A 62 7.26 -16.84 -6.11
CA ALA A 62 7.52 -16.77 -7.55
C ALA A 62 6.95 -15.49 -8.18
N THR A 63 5.75 -15.05 -7.77
CA THR A 63 5.16 -13.81 -8.29
C THR A 63 5.91 -12.58 -7.82
N ILE A 64 6.40 -12.58 -6.56
CA ILE A 64 7.26 -11.52 -6.03
C ILE A 64 8.61 -11.49 -6.76
N GLU A 65 9.25 -12.64 -6.99
CA GLU A 65 10.56 -12.72 -7.66
C GLU A 65 10.49 -12.31 -9.14
N ALA A 66 9.36 -12.55 -9.82
CA ALA A 66 9.12 -12.10 -11.18
C ALA A 66 8.95 -10.58 -11.32
N GLY A 67 8.73 -9.86 -10.21
CA GLY A 67 8.62 -8.41 -10.18
C GLY A 67 9.97 -7.69 -10.31
N PRO A 68 9.96 -6.36 -10.53
CA PRO A 68 11.16 -5.56 -10.69
C PRO A 68 12.10 -5.65 -9.47
N ASN A 69 13.39 -5.37 -9.67
CA ASN A 69 14.38 -5.27 -8.58
C ASN A 69 14.24 -3.95 -7.82
N SER A 70 13.05 -3.68 -7.28
CA SER A 70 12.73 -2.53 -6.43
C SER A 70 11.59 -2.89 -5.48
N ILE A 71 11.19 -1.97 -4.60
CA ILE A 71 10.05 -2.14 -3.68
C ILE A 71 8.75 -2.50 -4.42
N TRP A 72 8.64 -2.12 -5.69
CA TRP A 72 7.46 -2.36 -6.52
C TRP A 72 7.18 -3.83 -6.82
N ARG A 73 8.10 -4.77 -6.55
CA ARG A 73 7.74 -6.21 -6.57
C ARG A 73 6.72 -6.62 -5.51
N TYR A 74 6.56 -5.81 -4.47
CA TYR A 74 5.57 -6.02 -3.42
C TYR A 74 4.27 -5.24 -3.68
N ARG A 75 3.97 -4.86 -4.94
CA ARG A 75 2.84 -4.01 -5.34
C ARG A 75 1.49 -4.39 -4.72
N GLN A 76 1.23 -5.68 -4.52
CA GLN A 76 0.00 -6.21 -3.93
C GLN A 76 -0.19 -5.83 -2.45
N PHE A 77 0.91 -5.51 -1.75
CA PHE A 77 0.92 -5.06 -0.35
C PHE A 77 0.97 -3.53 -0.19
N LEU A 78 1.26 -2.79 -1.26
CA LEU A 78 1.46 -1.33 -1.16
C LEU A 78 0.13 -0.58 -1.31
N PRO A 79 -0.17 0.41 -0.43
CA PRO A 79 -1.39 1.23 -0.49
C PRO A 79 -1.33 2.28 -1.62
N VAL A 80 -1.14 1.84 -2.86
CA VAL A 80 -1.00 2.70 -4.04
C VAL A 80 -2.12 2.38 -5.04
N LYS A 81 -2.93 3.40 -5.36
CA LYS A 81 -4.08 3.24 -6.27
C LYS A 81 -3.69 3.31 -7.76
N THR A 82 -2.61 4.01 -8.07
CA THR A 82 -2.15 4.25 -9.45
C THR A 82 -1.13 3.20 -9.89
N ASP A 83 -1.17 2.84 -11.18
CA ASP A 83 -0.12 2.03 -11.81
C ASP A 83 1.03 2.89 -12.35
N ASN A 84 0.82 4.20 -12.48
CA ASN A 84 1.89 5.16 -12.75
C ASN A 84 2.61 5.53 -11.46
N VAL A 85 3.74 4.86 -11.21
CA VAL A 85 4.50 4.95 -9.97
C VAL A 85 5.81 5.71 -10.19
N ILE A 86 6.20 6.52 -9.21
CA ILE A 86 7.50 7.19 -9.20
C ILE A 86 8.47 6.27 -8.46
N ASP A 87 9.50 5.77 -9.15
CA ASP A 87 10.57 4.96 -8.56
C ASP A 87 11.91 5.69 -8.66
N VAL A 88 12.61 5.77 -7.54
CA VAL A 88 13.98 6.31 -7.44
C VAL A 88 15.02 5.19 -7.25
N GLY A 89 14.65 3.93 -7.49
CA GLY A 89 15.47 2.75 -7.24
C GLY A 89 15.38 2.26 -5.79
N THR A 90 14.22 2.42 -5.15
CA THR A 90 14.05 2.06 -3.74
C THR A 90 14.00 0.53 -3.57
N GLY A 91 14.70 0.01 -2.57
CA GLY A 91 14.73 -1.42 -2.23
C GLY A 91 16.02 -2.09 -2.68
N MET A 92 16.07 -3.43 -2.56
CA MET A 92 17.24 -4.24 -2.91
C MET A 92 18.56 -3.81 -2.26
N THR A 93 18.49 -3.18 -1.09
CA THR A 93 19.68 -2.87 -0.29
C THR A 93 20.44 -4.16 0.00
N PRO A 94 21.74 -4.26 -0.36
CA PRO A 94 22.50 -5.49 -0.16
C PRO A 94 22.52 -5.90 1.32
N LEU A 95 22.23 -7.18 1.59
CA LEU A 95 22.43 -7.78 2.90
C LEU A 95 23.88 -8.27 2.98
N LEU A 96 24.74 -7.50 3.67
CA LEU A 96 26.14 -7.83 3.85
C LEU A 96 26.33 -8.63 5.15
N LYS A 97 27.11 -9.72 5.07
CA LYS A 97 27.47 -10.51 6.25
C LYS A 97 28.39 -9.69 7.16
N SER A 98 28.13 -9.72 8.47
CA SER A 98 29.05 -9.15 9.47
C SER A 98 30.23 -10.10 9.69
N GLU A 99 31.45 -9.57 9.62
CA GLU A 99 32.70 -10.29 9.89
C GLU A 99 33.28 -10.03 11.29
N ARG A 100 32.56 -9.25 12.12
CA ARG A 100 32.87 -9.05 13.55
C ARG A 100 32.25 -10.15 14.40
#